data_AF-A0A417BWF2-F1
#
_entry.id   AF-A0A417BWF2-F1
#
_cell.length_a   1.000
_cell.length_b   1.000
_cell.length_c   1.000
_cell.angle_alpha   90.00
_cell.angle_beta   90.00
_cell.angle_gamma   90.00
#
_symmetry.space_group_name_H-M   'P 1'
#
loop_
_entity.id
_entity.type
_entity.pdbx_description
1 polymer ?
#
loop_
_entity_poly.entity_id
_entity_poly.type
_entity_poly.pdbx_seq_one_letter_code
_entity_poly.pdbx_strand_id
1 'polypeptide(L)' 'MRTIDQCAELFKQQDPDTKVTKTYIRTMVLENKIPHVVCGNKYLVNLDKLIEYFSGVEEKPEPKPEKRVKIRRMIV' A
#
# COMPACT_ATOMS: atom_id res chain seq x y z
N MET A 1 8.29 -8.60 0.16
CA MET A 1 7.63 -7.32 -0.18
C MET A 1 7.48 -7.20 -1.69
N ARG A 2 6.31 -6.77 -2.17
CA ARG A 2 5.96 -6.68 -3.60
C ARG A 2 5.57 -5.25 -3.96
N THR A 3 5.68 -4.87 -5.24
CA THR A 3 5.19 -3.56 -5.69
C THR A 3 3.67 -3.59 -5.79
N ILE A 4 3.02 -2.42 -5.74
CA ILE A 4 1.56 -2.30 -5.91
C ILE A 4 1.09 -2.97 -7.22
N ASP A 5 1.88 -2.85 -8.29
CA ASP A 5 1.57 -3.44 -9.60
C ASP A 5 1.53 -4.97 -9.51
N GLN A 6 2.60 -5.56 -8.96
CA GLN A 6 2.70 -7.01 -8.75
C GLN A 6 1.63 -7.53 -7.80
N CYS A 7 1.25 -6.75 -6.77
CA CYS A 7 0.15 -7.12 -5.89
C CYS A 7 -1.15 -7.25 -6.69
N ALA A 8 -1.48 -6.25 -7.53
CA ALA A 8 -2.71 -6.27 -8.32
C ALA A 8 -2.74 -7.43 -9.32
N GLU A 9 -1.60 -7.78 -9.93
CA GLU A 9 -1.49 -8.96 -10.81
C GLU A 9 -1.70 -10.27 -10.05
N LEU A 10 -1.07 -10.43 -8.87
CA LEU A 10 -1.23 -11.61 -8.04
C LEU A 10 -2.67 -11.79 -7.54
N PHE A 11 -3.32 -10.70 -7.12
CA PHE A 11 -4.73 -10.74 -6.72
C PHE A 11 -5.61 -11.23 -7.88
N LYS A 12 -5.38 -10.77 -9.10
CA LYS A 12 -6.11 -11.24 -10.28
C LYS A 12 -5.81 -12.69 -10.65
N GLN A 13 -4.58 -13.16 -10.43
CA GLN A 13 -4.22 -14.57 -10.68
C GLN A 13 -4.84 -15.51 -9.66
N GLN A 14 -4.88 -15.10 -8.39
CA GLN A 14 -5.50 -15.89 -7.32
C GLN A 14 -7.02 -15.87 -7.40
N ASP A 15 -7.61 -14.72 -7.71
CA ASP A 15 -9.04 -14.55 -7.82
C ASP A 15 -9.38 -13.55 -8.96
N PRO A 16 -9.80 -14.05 -10.14
CA PRO A 16 -10.07 -13.20 -11.29
C PRO A 16 -11.31 -12.30 -11.11
N ASP A 17 -12.21 -12.59 -10.16
CA ASP A 17 -13.38 -11.76 -9.84
C ASP A 17 -13.08 -10.70 -8.76
N THR A 18 -11.84 -10.62 -8.29
CA THR A 18 -11.45 -9.71 -7.22
C THR A 18 -11.60 -8.26 -7.65
N LYS A 19 -12.41 -7.51 -6.89
CA LYS A 19 -12.62 -6.05 -7.06
C LYS A 19 -11.44 -5.20 -6.58
N VAL A 20 -10.38 -5.83 -6.06
CA VAL A 20 -9.17 -5.14 -5.59
C VAL A 20 -8.35 -4.69 -6.80
N THR A 21 -8.47 -3.41 -7.14
CA THR A 21 -7.69 -2.78 -8.21
C THR A 21 -6.39 -2.18 -7.68
N LYS A 22 -5.42 -1.96 -8.57
CA LYS A 22 -4.19 -1.19 -8.29
C LYS A 22 -4.49 0.15 -7.61
N THR A 23 -5.53 0.84 -8.07
CA THR A 23 -5.94 2.15 -7.55
C THR A 23 -6.41 2.03 -6.11
N TYR A 24 -7.18 0.99 -5.80
CA TYR A 24 -7.67 0.74 -4.45
C TYR A 24 -6.52 0.44 -3.48
N ILE A 25 -5.58 -0.43 -3.86
CA ILE A 25 -4.37 -0.72 -3.08
C ILE A 25 -3.57 0.57 -2.85
N ARG A 26 -3.41 1.41 -3.90
CA ARG A 26 -2.70 2.69 -3.78
C ARG A 26 -3.39 3.63 -2.78
N THR A 27 -4.72 3.74 -2.82
CA THR A 27 -5.46 4.56 -1.86
C THR A 27 -5.24 4.07 -0.44
N MET A 28 -5.32 2.76 -0.19
CA MET A 28 -5.07 2.21 1.16
C MET A 28 -3.66 2.47 1.68
N VAL A 29 -2.67 2.40 0.79
CA VAL A 29 -1.27 2.73 1.10
C VAL A 29 -1.15 4.21 1.49
N LEU A 30 -1.81 5.11 0.76
CA LEU A 30 -1.83 6.54 1.07
C LEU A 30 -2.59 6.85 2.37
N GLU A 31 -3.66 6.11 2.66
CA GLU A 31 -4.42 6.20 3.90
C GLU A 31 -3.70 5.54 5.09
N ASN A 32 -2.50 4.96 4.91
CA ASN A 32 -1.75 4.21 5.92
C ASN A 32 -2.52 3.02 6.54
N LYS A 33 -3.55 2.50 5.86
CA LYS A 33 -4.32 1.32 6.31
C LYS A 33 -3.54 0.01 6.18
N ILE A 34 -2.50 0.00 5.34
CA ILE A 34 -1.65 -1.16 5.11
C ILE A 34 -0.19 -0.75 5.33
N PRO A 35 0.60 -1.57 6.05
CA PRO A 35 2.02 -1.32 6.23
C PRO A 35 2.75 -1.38 4.87
N HIS A 36 3.42 -0.29 4.55
CA HIS A 36 4.17 -0.14 3.31
C HIS A 36 5.56 0.46 3.57
N VAL A 37 6.47 0.22 2.64
CA VAL A 37 7.82 0.78 2.64
C VAL A 37 8.02 1.52 1.32
N VAL A 38 8.55 2.73 1.39
CA VAL A 38 8.89 3.50 0.19
C VAL A 38 10.33 3.16 -0.22
N CYS A 39 10.51 2.67 -1.44
CA CYS A 39 11.79 2.42 -2.06
C CYS A 39 11.95 3.35 -3.27
N GLY A 40 12.64 4.46 -3.08
CA GLY A 40 12.76 5.52 -4.09
C GLY A 40 11.40 6.12 -4.44
N ASN A 41 10.89 5.83 -5.64
CA ASN A 41 9.58 6.28 -6.12
C ASN A 41 8.50 5.17 -6.07
N LYS A 42 8.85 3.96 -5.63
CA LYS A 42 7.93 2.82 -5.59
C LYS A 42 7.49 2.54 -4.16
N TYR A 43 6.21 2.20 -4.02
CA TYR A 43 5.65 1.65 -2.78
C TYR A 43 5.77 0.13 -2.82
N LEU A 44 6.44 -0.40 -1.79
CA LEU A 44 6.55 -1.82 -1.52
C LEU A 44 5.55 -2.18 -0.43
N VAL A 45 4.63 -3.08 -0.76
CA VAL A 45 3.58 -3.56 0.15
C VAL A 45 3.84 -5.02 0.47
N ASN A 46 3.52 -5.44 1.69
CA ASN A 46 3.56 -6.87 2.01
C ASN A 46 2.25 -7.52 1.58
N LEU A 47 2.33 -8.56 0.75
CA LEU A 47 1.15 -9.24 0.21
C LEU A 47 0.44 -10.06 1.28
N ASP A 48 1.21 -10.74 2.15
CA ASP A 48 0.68 -11.54 3.26
C ASP A 48 -0.20 -10.67 4.18
N LYS A 49 0.30 -9.51 4.60
CA LYS A 49 -0.47 -8.56 5.42
C LYS A 49 -1.70 -7.98 4.73
N LEU A 50 -1.65 -7.88 3.40
CA LEU A 50 -2.79 -7.47 2.57
C LEU A 50 -3.89 -8.53 2.61
N ILE A 51 -3.52 -9.80 2.45
CA ILE A 51 -4.43 -10.95 2.52
C ILE A 51 -5.01 -11.08 3.92
N GLU A 52 -4.18 -10.97 4.96
CA GLU A 52 -4.62 -10.97 6.37
C GLU A 52 -5.66 -9.87 6.63
N TYR A 53 -5.41 -8.65 6.13
CA TYR A 53 -6.34 -7.54 6.24
C TYR A 53 -7.70 -7.83 5.56
N PHE A 54 -7.70 -8.44 4.37
CA PHE A 54 -8.94 -8.83 3.70
C PHE A 54 -9.64 -10.03 4.34
N SER A 55 -8.89 -10.91 5.00
CA SER A 55 -9.44 -12.06 5.73
C SER A 55 -10.14 -11.69 7.04
N GLY A 56 -10.10 -10.41 7.45
CA GLY A 56 -10.78 -9.91 8.64
C GLY A 56 -9.99 -10.06 9.94
N VAL A 57 -8.70 -10.41 9.87
CA VAL A 57 -7.80 -10.36 11.03
C VAL A 57 -7.31 -8.93 11.16
N GLU A 58 -8.03 -8.13 11.95
CA GLU A 58 -7.74 -6.71 12.18
C GLU A 58 -6.49 -6.53 13.06
N GLU A 59 -5.29 -6.73 12.52
CA GLU A 59 -4.10 -6.11 13.09
C GLU A 59 -4.05 -4.65 12.62
N LYS A 60 -4.61 -3.74 13.45
CA LYS A 60 -4.46 -2.29 13.28
C LYS A 60 -2.98 -1.96 13.05
N PRO A 61 -2.57 -1.48 11.86
CA PRO A 61 -1.19 -1.05 11.70
C PRO A 61 -0.99 0.20 12.55
N GLU A 62 -0.07 0.08 13.49
CA GLU A 62 0.41 1.18 14.31
C GLU A 62 0.88 2.33 13.40
N PRO A 63 0.48 3.59 13.65
CA PRO A 63 0.85 4.71 12.81
C PRO A 63 2.37 4.93 12.91
N LYS A 64 3.11 4.56 11.86
CA LYS A 64 4.52 4.95 11.73
C LYS A 64 4.59 6.42 11.28
N PRO A 65 5.49 7.22 11.87
CA PRO A 65 5.47 8.68 11.78
C PRO A 65 5.65 9.16 10.34
N GLU A 66 4.75 10.03 9.90
CA GLU A 66 4.80 10.72 8.63
C GLU A 66 6.12 11.49 8.48
N LYS A 67 6.96 11.06 7.54
CA LYS A 67 8.08 11.89 7.08
C LYS A 67 7.52 13.01 6.22
N ARG A 68 7.22 14.13 6.88
CA ARG A 68 6.93 15.46 6.32
C ARG A 68 7.93 15.80 5.20
N VAL A 69 7.49 15.74 3.95
CA VAL A 69 8.30 16.19 2.81
C VAL A 69 8.31 17.73 2.81
N LYS A 70 9.49 18.32 3.04
CA LYS A 70 9.72 19.77 3.00
C LYS A 70 9.30 20.32 1.63
N ILE A 71 8.25 21.14 1.61
CA ILE A 71 7.93 21.99 0.46
C ILE A 71 9.11 22.97 0.32
N ARG A 72 9.87 22.86 -0.77
CA ARG A 72 10.90 23.84 -1.11
C ARG A 72 10.18 25.15 -1.43
N ARG A 73 10.26 26.10 -0.50
CA ARG A 73 9.78 27.47 -0.69
C ARG A 73 10.65 28.09 -1.78
N MET A 74 10.05 28.36 -2.94
CA MET A 74 10.64 29.13 -4.02
C MET A 74 10.87 30.56 -3.48
N ILE A 75 12.12 31.00 -3.46
CA ILE A 75 12.49 32.39 -3.14
C ILE A 75 12.31 33.22 -4.40
N VAL A 76 11.70 34.39 -4.17
CA VAL A 76 11.44 35.56 -5.03
C VAL A 76 12.30 35.68 -6.27
#